data_AF-A0A936MK68-F1
#
_entry.id   AF-A0A936MK68-F1
#
_cell.length_a   1.000
_cell.length_b   1.000
_cell.length_c   1.000
_cell.angle_alpha   90.00
_cell.angle_beta   90.00
_cell.angle_gamma   90.00
#
_symmetry.space_group_name_H-M   'P 1'
#
loop_
_entity.id
_entity.type
_entity.pdbx_description
1 polymer ?
#
loop_
_entity_poly.entity_id
_entity_poly.type
_entity_poly.pdbx_seq_one_letter_code
_entity_poly.pdbx_strand_id
1 'polypeptide(L)'
;MGLLGATTIGLTQLGCTSRLGPVHAKQATPWFGRPELPDVTVARAADCVAEYGTQLEPGYHKFDSKVLVDEDGDKEDVTIDDIPNTAYDLGACMRNALRAMPIAEQPLREGVHILKNRREQASAAERSLMGSPAVVVAGVTIVVSELMLEAGAYTFLFAVTVEVVDRAAKDAMEALRRRRKWERECDDHVTACLASDLADREGSVYGSSRCLMCGEYCKKNRGAWPTTVEIRGVDVSCRY
;
A
#
# COMPACT_ATOMS: atom_id res chain seq x y z
N MET A 1 2.20 -15.70 75.55
CA MET A 1 2.80 -15.80 74.20
C MET A 1 1.67 -16.04 73.21
N GLY A 2 1.22 -14.98 72.52
CA GLY A 2 0.19 -15.06 71.49
C GLY A 2 0.80 -14.77 70.13
N LEU A 3 0.80 -15.76 69.24
CA LEU A 3 1.28 -15.65 67.86
C LEU A 3 0.14 -15.09 66.98
N LEU A 4 0.25 -13.81 66.63
CA LEU A 4 -0.53 -13.17 65.57
C LEU A 4 0.05 -13.60 64.22
N GLY A 5 -0.63 -14.54 63.56
CA GLY A 5 -0.35 -14.92 62.18
C GLY A 5 -0.95 -13.89 61.22
N ALA A 6 -0.09 -13.13 60.55
CA ALA A 6 -0.47 -12.21 59.48
C ALA A 6 -0.71 -12.99 58.18
N THR A 7 -1.96 -13.13 57.76
CA THR A 7 -2.35 -13.62 56.43
C THR A 7 -2.16 -12.50 55.41
N THR A 8 -1.07 -12.55 54.65
CA THR A 8 -0.91 -11.74 53.43
C THR A 8 -1.82 -12.32 52.35
N ILE A 9 -2.95 -11.67 52.10
CA ILE A 9 -3.79 -11.91 50.93
C ILE A 9 -3.04 -11.31 49.72
N GLY A 10 -2.39 -12.17 48.93
CA GLY A 10 -1.81 -11.78 47.66
C GLY A 10 -2.92 -11.45 46.66
N LEU A 11 -3.13 -10.16 46.40
CA LEU A 11 -3.90 -9.69 45.25
C LEU A 11 -3.07 -9.98 44.00
N THR A 12 -3.31 -11.12 43.35
CA THR A 12 -2.91 -11.29 41.95
C THR A 12 -3.63 -10.21 41.15
N GLN A 13 -2.88 -9.23 40.65
CA GLN A 13 -3.35 -8.30 39.65
C GLN A 13 -3.75 -9.13 38.42
N LEU A 14 -5.04 -9.44 38.30
CA LEU A 14 -5.65 -9.79 37.02
C LEU A 14 -5.53 -8.53 36.17
N GLY A 15 -4.38 -8.37 35.52
CA GLY A 15 -4.21 -7.38 34.49
C GLY A 15 -5.30 -7.63 33.46
N CYS A 16 -6.26 -6.71 33.36
CA CYS A 16 -7.24 -6.68 32.29
C CYS A 16 -6.49 -6.45 30.98
N THR A 17 -5.86 -7.50 30.44
CA THR A 17 -5.35 -7.47 29.08
C THR A 17 -6.59 -7.38 28.20
N SER A 18 -6.73 -6.29 27.45
CA SER A 18 -7.82 -6.04 26.48
C SER A 18 -7.73 -6.97 25.27
N ARG A 19 -7.49 -8.26 25.51
CA ARG A 19 -7.40 -9.30 24.49
C ARG A 19 -8.82 -9.71 24.13
N LEU A 20 -9.07 -9.91 22.85
CA LEU A 20 -10.30 -10.57 22.43
C LEU A 20 -10.31 -12.00 22.97
N GLY A 21 -11.51 -12.54 23.15
CA GLY A 21 -11.71 -13.95 23.48
C GLY A 21 -11.15 -14.88 22.40
N PRO A 22 -11.41 -16.19 22.49
CA PRO A 22 -10.94 -17.14 21.48
C PRO A 22 -11.34 -16.68 20.06
N VAL A 23 -10.37 -16.61 19.17
CA VAL A 23 -10.55 -16.22 17.76
C VAL A 23 -10.78 -17.47 16.93
N HIS A 24 -11.92 -17.53 16.25
CA HIS A 24 -12.25 -18.62 15.34
C HIS A 24 -11.93 -18.22 13.91
N ALA A 25 -11.04 -18.98 13.27
CA ALA A 25 -10.67 -18.78 11.88
C ALA A 25 -11.51 -19.66 10.95
N LYS A 26 -12.01 -19.07 9.86
CA LYS A 26 -12.67 -19.76 8.76
C LYS A 26 -12.07 -19.25 7.46
N GLN A 27 -11.68 -20.17 6.58
CA GLN A 27 -11.26 -19.84 5.23
C GLN A 27 -12.40 -20.14 4.26
N ALA A 28 -12.49 -19.39 3.16
CA ALA A 28 -13.42 -19.72 2.09
C ALA A 28 -13.18 -21.16 1.62
N THR A 29 -14.26 -21.94 1.50
CA THR A 29 -14.14 -23.35 1.10
C THR A 29 -13.55 -23.46 -0.32
N PRO A 30 -12.78 -24.53 -0.63
CA PRO A 30 -12.09 -24.71 -1.91
C PRO A 30 -12.97 -24.77 -3.16
N TRP A 31 -14.29 -24.62 -3.03
CA TRP A 31 -15.27 -24.83 -4.09
C TRP A 31 -15.19 -23.82 -5.25
N PHE A 32 -14.45 -22.73 -5.06
CA PHE A 32 -14.12 -21.76 -6.12
C PHE A 32 -12.65 -21.78 -6.58
N GLY A 33 -11.89 -22.85 -6.29
CA GLY A 33 -10.50 -22.98 -6.73
C GLY A 33 -9.54 -21.93 -6.15
N ARG A 34 -9.94 -21.29 -5.04
CA ARG A 34 -9.09 -20.32 -4.34
C ARG A 34 -8.13 -21.07 -3.41
N PRO A 35 -6.81 -20.78 -3.47
CA PRO A 35 -5.85 -21.41 -2.57
C PRO A 35 -6.15 -21.02 -1.12
N GLU A 36 -6.11 -22.01 -0.23
CA GLU A 36 -6.12 -21.76 1.20
C GLU A 36 -4.80 -21.10 1.63
N LEU A 37 -4.89 -20.19 2.58
CA LEU A 37 -3.72 -19.66 3.27
C LEU A 37 -3.08 -20.77 4.11
N PRO A 38 -1.75 -20.79 4.21
CA PRO A 38 -1.04 -21.72 5.07
C PRO A 38 -1.53 -21.62 6.52
N ASP A 39 -1.69 -22.75 7.20
CA ASP A 39 -2.17 -22.81 8.59
C ASP A 39 -1.36 -21.92 9.54
N VAL A 40 -0.04 -21.81 9.32
CA VAL A 40 0.84 -20.93 10.09
C VAL A 40 0.48 -19.45 9.92
N THR A 41 0.06 -19.04 8.73
CA THR A 41 -0.39 -17.66 8.46
C THR A 41 -1.73 -17.41 9.13
N VAL A 42 -2.64 -18.38 9.05
CA VAL A 42 -3.97 -18.31 9.67
C VAL A 42 -3.86 -18.19 11.19
N ALA A 43 -3.02 -19.02 11.81
CA ALA A 43 -2.75 -18.97 13.24
C ALA A 43 -2.17 -17.62 13.67
N ARG A 44 -1.15 -17.12 12.95
CA ARG A 44 -0.56 -15.79 13.23
C ARG A 44 -1.56 -14.65 13.06
N ALA A 45 -2.41 -14.71 12.04
CA ALA A 45 -3.46 -13.73 11.82
C ALA A 45 -4.49 -13.74 12.96
N ALA A 46 -4.88 -14.94 13.42
CA ALA A 46 -5.75 -15.11 14.57
C ALA A 46 -5.11 -14.56 15.86
N ASP A 47 -3.81 -14.79 16.07
CA ASP A 47 -3.07 -14.22 17.21
C ASP A 47 -3.05 -12.68 17.17
N CYS A 48 -2.78 -12.09 16.00
CA CYS A 48 -2.82 -10.64 15.82
C CYS A 48 -4.19 -10.04 16.14
N VAL A 49 -5.28 -10.69 15.68
CA VAL A 49 -6.64 -10.26 16.01
C VAL A 49 -6.93 -10.43 17.50
N ALA A 50 -6.49 -11.54 18.12
CA ALA A 50 -6.71 -11.76 19.53
C ALA A 50 -6.07 -10.63 20.35
N GLU A 51 -4.83 -10.26 20.02
CA GLU A 51 -4.03 -9.29 20.76
C GLU A 51 -4.44 -7.84 20.50
N TYR A 52 -4.68 -7.47 19.24
CA TYR A 52 -4.86 -6.07 18.82
C TYR A 52 -6.26 -5.75 18.27
N GLY A 53 -7.15 -6.72 18.16
CA GLY A 53 -8.48 -6.52 17.56
C GLY A 53 -9.39 -5.56 18.32
N THR A 54 -9.13 -5.31 19.62
CA THR A 54 -9.86 -4.32 20.43
C THR A 54 -9.54 -2.86 20.09
N GLN A 55 -8.57 -2.61 19.21
CA GLN A 55 -8.30 -1.26 18.67
C GLN A 55 -9.38 -0.79 17.69
N LEU A 56 -10.24 -1.71 17.26
CA LEU A 56 -11.37 -1.46 16.39
C LEU A 56 -12.66 -1.45 17.20
N GLU A 57 -13.70 -0.79 16.68
CA GLU A 57 -15.03 -0.87 17.28
C GLU A 57 -15.62 -2.28 17.05
N PRO A 58 -16.49 -2.79 17.94
CA PRO A 58 -17.23 -4.02 17.69
C PRO A 58 -18.00 -3.96 16.37
N GLY A 59 -17.99 -5.05 15.60
CA GLY A 59 -18.68 -5.11 14.31
C GLY A 59 -17.88 -5.86 13.24
N TYR A 60 -18.27 -5.60 11.99
CA TYR A 60 -17.68 -6.21 10.81
C TYR A 60 -16.64 -5.29 10.17
N HIS A 61 -15.43 -5.81 9.98
CA HIS A 61 -14.31 -5.09 9.36
C HIS A 61 -13.77 -5.89 8.18
N LYS A 62 -13.59 -5.23 7.03
CA LYS A 62 -12.97 -5.83 5.85
C LYS A 62 -11.64 -5.15 5.57
N PHE A 63 -10.61 -5.94 5.31
CA PHE A 63 -9.29 -5.46 4.93
C PHE A 63 -8.83 -6.15 3.65
N ASP A 64 -8.46 -5.36 2.66
CA ASP A 64 -7.83 -5.86 1.45
C ASP A 64 -6.31 -5.84 1.64
N SER A 65 -5.69 -7.02 1.53
CA SER A 65 -4.26 -7.24 1.76
C SER A 65 -3.58 -7.65 0.47
N LYS A 66 -2.47 -6.99 0.13
CA LYS A 66 -1.70 -7.29 -1.06
C LYS A 66 -0.27 -7.62 -0.69
N VAL A 67 0.21 -8.77 -1.14
CA VAL A 67 1.59 -9.23 -0.98
C VAL A 67 2.24 -9.24 -2.35
N LEU A 68 3.23 -8.38 -2.54
CA LEU A 68 4.05 -8.38 -3.75
C LEU A 68 5.24 -9.30 -3.53
N VAL A 69 5.43 -10.24 -4.45
CA VAL A 69 6.57 -11.15 -4.46
C VAL A 69 7.34 -10.99 -5.77
N ASP A 70 8.65 -11.15 -5.73
CA ASP A 70 9.45 -11.18 -6.95
C ASP A 70 9.48 -12.58 -7.60
N GLU A 71 10.26 -12.71 -8.67
CA GLU A 71 10.42 -13.98 -9.39
C GLU A 71 11.12 -15.08 -8.58
N ASP A 72 11.83 -14.72 -7.50
CA ASP A 72 12.54 -15.64 -6.61
C ASP A 72 11.63 -16.08 -5.43
N GLY A 73 10.47 -15.43 -5.25
CA GLY A 73 9.51 -15.69 -4.19
C GLY A 73 9.75 -14.87 -2.92
N ASP A 74 10.68 -13.90 -2.97
CA ASP A 74 10.94 -12.98 -1.89
C ASP A 74 9.84 -11.91 -1.83
N LYS A 75 9.44 -11.54 -0.60
CA LYS A 75 8.35 -10.57 -0.38
C LYS A 75 8.92 -9.17 -0.50
N GLU A 76 8.53 -8.49 -1.55
CA GLU A 76 8.97 -7.14 -1.90
C GLU A 76 8.18 -6.05 -1.17
N ASP A 77 6.87 -6.28 -0.97
CA ASP A 77 5.99 -5.35 -0.28
C ASP A 77 4.76 -6.06 0.29
N VAL A 78 4.21 -5.52 1.38
CA VAL A 78 2.95 -5.97 1.97
C VAL A 78 2.13 -4.76 2.36
N THR A 79 1.01 -4.56 1.66
CA THR A 79 0.04 -3.50 1.96
C THR A 79 -1.23 -4.11 2.54
N ILE A 80 -1.85 -3.38 3.46
CA ILE A 80 -3.17 -3.70 3.98
C ILE A 80 -3.95 -2.39 3.98
N ASP A 81 -5.00 -2.36 3.18
CA ASP A 81 -5.88 -1.23 3.00
C ASP A 81 -7.01 -1.26 4.05
N ASP A 82 -7.66 -0.12 4.25
CA ASP A 82 -8.83 0.07 5.12
C ASP A 82 -8.61 -0.19 6.63
N ILE A 83 -7.36 -0.31 7.08
CA ILE A 83 -7.04 -0.28 8.52
C ILE A 83 -7.06 1.18 9.00
N PRO A 84 -7.93 1.55 9.97
CA PRO A 84 -7.94 2.91 10.51
C PRO A 84 -6.65 3.21 11.27
N ASN A 85 -6.27 4.49 11.32
CA ASN A 85 -5.05 4.94 12.01
C ASN A 85 -5.05 4.64 13.52
N THR A 86 -6.22 4.36 14.11
CA THR A 86 -6.38 3.94 15.51
C THR A 86 -5.99 2.48 15.75
N ALA A 87 -5.93 1.65 14.70
CA ALA A 87 -5.62 0.22 14.75
C ALA A 87 -4.23 -0.11 14.19
N TYR A 88 -3.25 0.75 14.49
CA TYR A 88 -1.89 0.65 13.93
C TYR A 88 -1.20 -0.67 14.29
N ASP A 89 -1.33 -1.16 15.53
CA ASP A 89 -0.63 -2.38 15.96
C ASP A 89 -1.24 -3.62 15.33
N LEU A 90 -2.57 -3.65 15.16
CA LEU A 90 -3.23 -4.71 14.39
C LEU A 90 -2.68 -4.76 12.96
N GLY A 91 -2.58 -3.60 12.30
CA GLY A 91 -2.01 -3.51 10.97
C GLY A 91 -0.54 -3.92 10.91
N ALA A 92 0.27 -3.52 11.89
CA ALA A 92 1.68 -3.91 11.97
C ALA A 92 1.85 -5.43 12.18
N CYS A 93 1.09 -6.01 13.11
CA CYS A 93 1.09 -7.44 13.38
C CYS A 93 0.67 -8.23 12.14
N MET A 94 -0.43 -7.83 11.49
CA MET A 94 -0.93 -8.52 10.30
C MET A 94 0.04 -8.44 9.13
N ARG A 95 0.69 -7.28 8.90
CA ARG A 95 1.75 -7.16 7.89
C ARG A 95 2.91 -8.12 8.16
N ASN A 96 3.30 -8.30 9.43
CA ASN A 96 4.34 -9.26 9.80
C ASN A 96 3.90 -10.71 9.58
N ALA A 97 2.66 -11.05 9.91
CA ALA A 97 2.08 -12.37 9.65
C ALA A 97 2.11 -12.70 8.14
N LEU A 98 1.70 -11.75 7.30
CA LEU A 98 1.71 -11.89 5.83
C LEU A 98 3.12 -11.91 5.24
N ARG A 99 4.07 -11.11 5.74
CA ARG A 99 5.48 -11.16 5.30
C ARG A 99 6.12 -12.52 5.54
N ALA A 100 5.78 -13.13 6.67
CA ALA A 100 6.29 -14.43 7.08
C ALA A 100 5.46 -15.61 6.51
N MET A 101 4.47 -15.34 5.65
CA MET A 101 3.68 -16.35 4.96
C MET A 101 4.56 -17.13 3.97
N PRO A 102 4.56 -18.47 4.02
CA PRO A 102 5.21 -19.25 2.98
C PRO A 102 4.43 -19.12 1.66
N ILE A 103 5.14 -18.94 0.56
CA ILE A 103 4.55 -18.91 -0.78
C ILE A 103 4.69 -20.30 -1.38
N ALA A 104 3.58 -20.86 -1.86
CA ALA A 104 3.61 -22.17 -2.52
C ALA A 104 4.41 -22.08 -3.83
N GLU A 105 5.34 -23.02 -4.02
CA GLU A 105 6.27 -23.02 -5.16
C GLU A 105 5.54 -23.14 -6.50
N GLN A 106 4.50 -23.97 -6.57
CA GLN A 106 3.80 -24.24 -7.82
C GLN A 106 3.06 -22.98 -8.37
N PRO A 107 2.20 -22.28 -7.60
CA PRO A 107 1.60 -21.02 -8.04
C PRO A 107 2.64 -19.94 -8.39
N LEU A 108 3.73 -19.84 -7.62
CA LEU A 108 4.82 -18.91 -7.91
C LEU A 108 5.45 -19.20 -9.27
N ARG A 109 5.84 -20.45 -9.52
CA ARG A 109 6.48 -20.86 -10.77
C ARG A 109 5.58 -20.61 -11.99
N GLU A 110 4.29 -20.87 -11.86
CA GLU A 110 3.30 -20.57 -12.90
C GLU A 110 3.17 -19.06 -13.13
N GLY A 111 3.08 -18.26 -12.05
CA GLY A 111 3.06 -16.80 -12.13
C GLY A 111 4.29 -16.22 -12.82
N VAL A 112 5.49 -16.71 -12.48
CA VAL A 112 6.75 -16.31 -13.11
C VAL A 112 6.77 -16.67 -14.59
N HIS A 113 6.30 -17.86 -14.96
CA HIS A 113 6.21 -18.26 -16.36
C HIS A 113 5.28 -17.35 -17.16
N ILE A 114 4.09 -17.03 -16.61
CA ILE A 114 3.15 -16.08 -17.23
C ILE A 114 3.78 -14.69 -17.35
N LEU A 115 4.45 -14.22 -16.30
CA LEU A 115 5.10 -12.90 -16.28
C LEU A 115 6.19 -12.80 -17.35
N LYS A 116 7.03 -13.84 -17.49
CA LYS A 116 8.05 -13.93 -18.55
C LYS A 116 7.45 -13.90 -19.94
N ASN A 117 6.39 -14.67 -20.19
CA ASN A 117 5.70 -14.67 -21.47
C ASN A 117 5.10 -13.29 -21.81
N ARG A 118 4.52 -12.59 -20.82
CA ARG A 118 4.02 -11.22 -21.01
C ARG A 118 5.14 -10.24 -21.34
N ARG A 119 6.31 -10.37 -20.70
CA ARG A 119 7.49 -9.56 -20.98
C ARG A 119 8.02 -9.78 -22.40
N GLU A 120 8.08 -11.04 -22.85
CA GLU A 120 8.49 -11.36 -24.21
C GLU A 120 7.54 -10.75 -25.24
N GLN A 121 6.22 -10.90 -25.03
CA GLN A 121 5.21 -10.29 -25.89
C GLN A 121 5.29 -8.76 -25.93
N ALA A 122 5.48 -8.12 -24.77
CA ALA A 122 5.66 -6.67 -24.66
C ALA A 122 6.90 -6.21 -25.43
N SER A 123 8.05 -6.90 -25.26
CA SER A 123 9.29 -6.56 -25.97
C SER A 123 9.19 -6.76 -27.49
N ALA A 124 8.45 -7.78 -27.94
CA ALA A 124 8.19 -8.01 -29.35
C ALA A 124 7.30 -6.90 -29.95
N ALA A 125 6.31 -6.42 -29.19
CA ALA A 125 5.46 -5.31 -29.57
C ALA A 125 6.22 -3.95 -29.59
N GLU A 126 7.14 -3.72 -28.66
CA GLU A 126 8.00 -2.52 -28.69
C GLU A 126 8.93 -2.48 -29.90
N ARG A 127 9.52 -3.62 -30.27
CA ARG A 127 10.39 -3.69 -31.46
C ARG A 127 9.63 -3.41 -32.75
N SER A 128 8.34 -3.73 -32.82
CA SER A 128 7.50 -3.42 -33.98
C SER A 128 7.00 -1.97 -33.96
N LEU A 129 6.91 -1.34 -32.79
CA LEU A 129 6.55 0.06 -32.57
C LEU A 129 7.80 0.90 -32.30
N MET A 130 8.59 1.18 -33.35
CA MET A 130 9.77 2.06 -33.28
C MET A 130 9.42 3.44 -32.69
N GLY A 131 9.51 3.60 -31.36
CA GLY A 131 9.35 4.87 -30.66
C GLY A 131 8.37 4.91 -29.48
N SER A 132 7.73 3.81 -29.09
CA SER A 132 6.80 3.82 -27.95
C SER A 132 7.52 3.70 -26.58
N PRO A 133 7.00 4.37 -25.54
CA PRO A 133 7.57 4.34 -24.20
C PRO A 133 7.50 2.92 -23.61
N ALA A 134 8.50 2.58 -22.80
CA ALA A 134 8.67 1.28 -22.16
C ALA A 134 7.34 0.71 -21.62
N VAL A 135 6.91 -0.41 -22.17
CA VAL A 135 5.74 -1.18 -21.77
C VAL A 135 6.05 -1.83 -20.43
N VAL A 136 5.48 -1.26 -19.36
CA VAL A 136 5.56 -1.85 -18.02
C VAL A 136 4.61 -3.04 -17.97
N VAL A 137 5.16 -4.24 -17.75
CA VAL A 137 4.36 -5.44 -17.57
C VAL A 137 3.76 -5.43 -16.17
N ALA A 138 2.43 -5.38 -16.09
CA ALA A 138 1.71 -5.55 -14.83
C ALA A 138 1.93 -6.96 -14.27
N GLY A 139 2.03 -7.09 -12.95
CA GLY A 139 2.29 -8.35 -12.28
C GLY A 139 1.19 -9.39 -12.50
N VAL A 140 1.45 -10.60 -12.01
CA VAL A 140 0.56 -11.75 -12.15
C VAL A 140 0.05 -12.16 -10.78
N THR A 141 -1.26 -12.07 -10.57
CA THR A 141 -1.90 -12.59 -9.37
C THR A 141 -1.83 -14.11 -9.36
N ILE A 142 -1.22 -14.68 -8.31
CA ILE A 142 -1.04 -16.13 -8.15
C ILE A 142 -1.91 -16.71 -7.03
N VAL A 143 -2.34 -15.88 -6.08
CA VAL A 143 -3.21 -16.31 -4.97
C VAL A 143 -4.24 -15.21 -4.71
N VAL A 144 -5.49 -15.63 -4.56
CA VAL A 144 -6.57 -14.82 -3.98
C VAL A 144 -7.26 -15.69 -2.94
N SER A 145 -7.19 -15.29 -1.69
CA SER A 145 -7.77 -16.03 -0.56
C SER A 145 -8.54 -15.11 0.36
N GLU A 146 -9.49 -15.67 1.09
CA GLU A 146 -10.31 -14.94 2.05
C GLU A 146 -10.23 -15.65 3.40
N LEU A 147 -9.79 -14.91 4.42
CA LEU A 147 -9.69 -15.36 5.79
C LEU A 147 -10.66 -14.57 6.65
N MET A 148 -11.65 -15.27 7.23
CA MET A 148 -12.58 -14.70 8.19
C MET A 148 -12.16 -15.09 9.60
N LEU A 149 -12.02 -14.10 10.49
CA LEU A 149 -11.69 -14.26 11.90
C LEU A 149 -12.83 -13.71 12.76
N GLU A 150 -13.42 -14.55 13.61
CA GLU A 150 -14.54 -14.20 14.49
C GLU A 150 -14.08 -14.24 15.95
N ALA A 151 -14.37 -13.19 16.73
CA ALA A 151 -14.04 -13.14 18.14
C ALA A 151 -15.10 -12.33 18.92
N GLY A 152 -16.06 -13.01 19.55
CA GLY A 152 -17.15 -12.34 20.27
C GLY A 152 -18.00 -11.45 19.35
N ALA A 153 -18.00 -10.13 19.60
CA ALA A 153 -18.75 -9.14 18.81
C ALA A 153 -17.96 -8.60 17.59
N TYR A 154 -16.82 -9.20 17.27
CA TYR A 154 -15.93 -8.75 16.20
C TYR A 154 -15.86 -9.79 15.08
N THR A 155 -15.98 -9.33 13.84
CA THR A 155 -15.76 -10.13 12.64
C THR A 155 -14.79 -9.40 11.73
N PHE A 156 -13.68 -10.05 11.39
CA PHE A 156 -12.66 -9.52 10.49
C PHE A 156 -12.60 -10.37 9.23
N LEU A 157 -12.66 -9.74 8.06
CA LEU A 157 -12.46 -10.39 6.77
C LEU A 157 -11.18 -9.84 6.13
N PHE A 158 -10.18 -10.71 5.96
CA PHE A 158 -8.95 -10.40 5.25
C PHE A 158 -9.00 -11.02 3.86
N ALA A 159 -9.07 -10.19 2.82
CA ALA A 159 -8.91 -10.63 1.44
C ALA A 159 -7.42 -10.53 1.07
N VAL A 160 -6.74 -11.65 0.93
CA VAL A 160 -5.30 -11.71 0.68
C VAL A 160 -5.05 -12.01 -0.80
N THR A 161 -4.37 -11.08 -1.46
CA THR A 161 -3.92 -11.21 -2.85
C THR A 161 -2.40 -11.29 -2.89
N VAL A 162 -1.85 -12.31 -3.56
CA VAL A 162 -0.41 -12.42 -3.82
C VAL A 162 -0.16 -12.18 -5.31
N GLU A 163 0.70 -11.23 -5.63
CA GLU A 163 1.06 -10.85 -7.00
C GLU A 163 2.57 -10.99 -7.21
N VAL A 164 2.95 -11.75 -8.25
CA VAL A 164 4.33 -11.81 -8.73
C VAL A 164 4.58 -10.58 -9.58
N VAL A 165 5.53 -9.75 -9.17
CA VAL A 165 5.90 -8.52 -9.85
C VAL A 165 7.32 -8.59 -10.39
N ASP A 166 7.55 -7.91 -11.51
CA ASP A 166 8.88 -7.65 -12.00
C ASP A 166 9.53 -6.56 -11.13
N ARG A 167 10.74 -6.79 -10.61
CA ARG A 167 11.50 -5.78 -9.87
C ARG A 167 11.65 -4.48 -10.68
N ALA A 168 11.88 -4.59 -12.00
CA ALA A 168 11.96 -3.43 -12.87
C ALA A 168 10.61 -2.70 -13.01
N ALA A 169 9.49 -3.43 -12.99
CA ALA A 169 8.15 -2.83 -12.99
C ALA A 169 7.84 -2.15 -11.65
N LYS A 170 8.30 -2.69 -10.52
CA LYS A 170 8.15 -2.05 -9.20
C LYS A 170 8.88 -0.71 -9.16
N ASP A 171 10.13 -0.65 -9.60
CA ASP A 171 10.91 0.59 -9.66
C ASP A 171 10.27 1.60 -10.61
N ALA A 172 9.79 1.15 -11.77
CA ALA A 172 9.05 2.00 -12.71
C ALA A 172 7.75 2.54 -12.10
N MET A 173 6.99 1.69 -11.39
CA MET A 173 5.75 2.09 -10.71
C MET A 173 6.01 3.04 -9.56
N GLU A 174 7.08 2.86 -8.80
CA GLU A 174 7.49 3.81 -7.76
C GLU A 174 7.92 5.14 -8.37
N ALA A 175 8.70 5.12 -9.45
CA ALA A 175 9.06 6.32 -10.20
C ALA A 175 7.81 7.05 -10.73
N LEU A 176 6.83 6.32 -11.26
CA LEU A 176 5.54 6.87 -11.70
C LEU A 176 4.72 7.43 -10.55
N ARG A 177 4.69 6.77 -9.39
CA ARG A 177 4.01 7.29 -8.18
C ARG A 177 4.66 8.57 -7.68
N ARG A 178 5.99 8.61 -7.58
CA ARG A 178 6.75 9.81 -7.23
C ARG A 178 6.47 10.93 -8.23
N ARG A 179 6.45 10.60 -9.53
CA ARG A 179 6.07 11.51 -10.61
C ARG A 179 4.68 12.11 -10.42
N ARG A 180 3.66 11.28 -10.30
CA ARG A 180 2.28 11.74 -10.09
C ARG A 180 2.11 12.60 -8.85
N LYS A 181 2.85 12.30 -7.78
CA LYS A 181 2.79 13.09 -6.54
C LYS A 181 3.21 14.53 -6.80
N TRP A 182 4.41 14.75 -7.34
CA TRP A 182 4.86 16.12 -7.58
C TRP A 182 4.15 16.80 -8.76
N GLU A 183 3.67 16.04 -9.76
CA GLU A 183 2.82 16.61 -10.82
C GLU A 183 1.54 17.19 -10.23
N ARG A 184 0.90 16.48 -9.29
CA ARG A 184 -0.27 16.95 -8.56
C ARG A 184 0.04 18.20 -7.73
N GLU A 185 1.14 18.20 -6.97
CA GLU A 185 1.56 19.39 -6.21
C GLU A 185 1.75 20.62 -7.13
N CYS A 186 2.36 20.43 -8.31
CA CYS A 186 2.47 21.50 -9.29
C CYS A 186 1.11 21.95 -9.85
N ASP A 187 0.20 21.01 -10.14
CA ASP A 187 -1.14 21.32 -10.65
C ASP A 187 -1.99 22.07 -9.59
N ASP A 188 -1.83 21.73 -8.31
CA ASP A 188 -2.44 22.44 -7.18
C ASP A 188 -1.90 23.89 -7.10
N HIS A 189 -0.59 24.08 -7.24
CA HIS A 189 0.00 25.42 -7.31
C HIS A 189 -0.46 26.22 -8.53
N VAL A 190 -0.55 25.61 -9.71
CA VAL A 190 -1.09 26.27 -10.91
C VAL A 190 -2.53 26.70 -10.67
N THR A 191 -3.35 25.82 -10.10
CA THR A 191 -4.76 26.11 -9.80
C THR A 191 -4.89 27.30 -8.84
N ALA A 192 -4.09 27.31 -7.77
CA ALA A 192 -4.07 28.42 -6.82
C ALA A 192 -3.54 29.73 -7.44
N CYS A 193 -2.51 29.64 -8.29
CA CYS A 193 -1.97 30.78 -9.03
C CYS A 193 -3.01 31.38 -10.00
N LEU A 194 -3.74 30.54 -10.71
CA LEU A 194 -4.80 30.97 -11.64
C LEU A 194 -5.97 31.68 -10.93
N ALA A 195 -6.12 31.49 -9.62
CA ALA A 195 -7.09 32.20 -8.79
C ALA A 195 -6.57 33.54 -8.24
N SER A 196 -5.34 33.94 -8.58
CA SER A 196 -4.70 35.17 -8.12
C SER A 196 -4.51 36.19 -9.25
N ASP A 197 -4.11 37.41 -8.90
CA ASP A 197 -3.72 38.46 -9.85
C ASP A 197 -2.53 38.08 -10.75
N LEU A 198 -1.81 37.00 -10.42
CA LEU A 198 -0.71 36.50 -11.23
C LEU A 198 -1.20 35.86 -12.55
N ALA A 199 -2.48 35.44 -12.60
CA ALA A 199 -3.10 34.84 -13.77
C ALA A 199 -3.16 35.79 -14.99
N ASP A 200 -3.35 37.08 -14.73
CA ASP A 200 -3.44 38.13 -15.77
C ASP A 200 -2.07 38.58 -16.28
N ARG A 201 -0.98 38.09 -15.70
CA ARG A 201 0.38 38.46 -16.09
C ARG A 201 0.86 37.58 -17.23
N GLU A 202 1.51 38.20 -18.21
CA GLU A 202 2.07 37.49 -19.37
C GLU A 202 3.13 36.45 -18.94
N GLY A 203 3.04 35.27 -19.54
CA GLY A 203 4.02 34.19 -19.44
C GLY A 203 5.17 34.32 -20.46
N SER A 204 5.86 33.21 -20.71
CA SER A 204 7.00 33.14 -21.63
C SER A 204 6.59 33.22 -23.10
N VAL A 205 5.37 32.82 -23.44
CA VAL A 205 4.79 32.84 -24.79
C VAL A 205 3.62 33.81 -24.86
N TYR A 206 3.45 34.49 -26.00
CA TYR A 206 2.31 35.39 -26.21
C TYR A 206 0.98 34.67 -25.97
N GLY A 207 0.12 35.26 -25.14
CA GLY A 207 -1.17 34.68 -24.75
C GLY A 207 -1.10 33.58 -23.67
N SER A 208 0.10 33.23 -23.16
CA SER A 208 0.23 32.36 -21.99
C SER A 208 0.20 33.18 -20.69
N SER A 209 -0.30 32.59 -19.61
CA SER A 209 -0.23 33.20 -18.27
C SER A 209 1.08 32.84 -17.57
N ARG A 210 1.50 33.70 -16.64
CA ARG A 210 2.67 33.47 -15.79
C ARG A 210 2.56 32.17 -14.99
N CYS A 211 1.35 31.82 -14.54
CA CYS A 211 1.06 30.60 -13.81
C CYS A 211 1.42 29.33 -14.58
N LEU A 212 1.11 29.26 -15.88
CA LEU A 212 1.42 28.10 -16.71
C LEU A 212 2.93 27.88 -16.82
N MET A 213 3.69 28.96 -17.04
CA MET A 213 5.15 28.90 -17.10
C MET A 213 5.77 28.49 -15.75
N CYS A 214 5.30 29.05 -14.63
CA CYS A 214 5.75 28.63 -13.29
C CYS A 214 5.43 27.14 -13.04
N GLY A 215 4.28 26.66 -13.53
CA GLY A 215 3.90 25.24 -13.51
C GLY A 215 4.82 24.34 -14.34
N GLU A 216 5.20 24.75 -15.54
CA GLU A 216 6.19 24.03 -16.35
C GLU A 216 7.54 23.93 -15.63
N TYR A 217 7.99 25.03 -15.02
CA TYR A 217 9.21 25.04 -14.24
C TYR A 217 9.12 24.12 -13.01
N CYS A 218 7.97 24.12 -12.32
CA CYS A 218 7.68 23.20 -11.22
C CYS A 218 7.78 21.73 -11.67
N LYS A 219 7.18 21.39 -12.82
CA LYS A 219 7.24 20.03 -13.39
C LYS A 219 8.67 19.64 -13.78
N LYS A 220 9.43 20.57 -14.38
CA LYS A 220 10.85 20.35 -14.70
C LYS A 220 11.71 20.12 -13.45
N ASN A 221 11.37 20.76 -12.34
CA ASN A 221 12.07 20.65 -11.05
C ASN A 221 11.37 19.71 -10.06
N ARG A 222 10.58 18.75 -10.56
CA ARG A 222 10.00 17.64 -9.76
C ARG A 222 9.22 18.10 -8.53
N GLY A 223 8.36 19.11 -8.67
CA GLY A 223 7.48 19.59 -7.60
C GLY A 223 7.92 20.88 -6.92
N ALA A 224 9.14 21.35 -7.19
CA ALA A 224 9.62 22.60 -6.61
C ALA A 224 9.01 23.80 -7.33
N TRP A 225 7.98 24.41 -6.73
CA TRP A 225 7.42 25.66 -7.26
C TRP A 225 8.46 26.79 -7.18
N PRO A 226 8.77 27.46 -8.29
CA PRO A 226 9.76 28.53 -8.30
C PRO A 226 9.27 29.76 -7.52
N THR A 227 10.21 30.49 -6.92
CA THR A 227 9.93 31.84 -6.38
C THR A 227 10.01 32.89 -7.47
N THR A 228 10.98 32.75 -8.37
CA THR A 228 11.18 33.56 -9.57
C THR A 228 11.55 32.69 -10.76
N VAL A 229 11.27 33.21 -11.97
CA VAL A 229 11.69 32.62 -13.24
C VAL A 229 12.12 33.73 -14.19
N GLU A 230 13.07 33.43 -15.08
CA GLU A 230 13.55 34.40 -16.06
C GLU A 230 12.65 34.42 -17.30
N ILE A 231 12.14 35.61 -17.65
CA ILE A 231 11.49 35.88 -18.93
C ILE A 231 12.33 36.90 -19.69
N ARG A 232 12.97 36.48 -20.79
CA ARG A 232 13.72 37.36 -21.70
C ARG A 232 14.78 38.20 -20.98
N GLY A 233 15.55 37.60 -20.08
CA GLY A 233 16.59 38.29 -19.30
C GLY A 233 16.08 39.06 -18.07
N VAL A 234 14.79 38.95 -17.71
CA VAL A 234 14.21 39.61 -16.53
C VAL A 234 13.61 38.58 -15.59
N ASP A 235 14.02 38.60 -14.33
CA ASP A 235 13.42 37.77 -13.28
C ASP A 235 12.03 38.29 -12.92
N VAL A 236 11.03 37.42 -13.01
CA VAL A 236 9.65 37.69 -12.61
C VAL A 236 9.21 36.76 -11.49
N SER A 237 8.32 37.24 -10.63
CA SER A 237 7.78 36.47 -9.50
C SER A 237 6.82 35.37 -9.96
N CYS A 238 6.91 34.22 -9.29
CA CYS A 238 5.95 33.12 -9.33
C CYS A 238 5.15 32.98 -8.02
N ARG A 239 5.31 33.92 -7.07
CA ARG A 239 4.50 33.98 -5.85
C ARG A 239 3.14 34.58 -6.16
N TYR A 240 2.09 33.93 -5.66
CA TYR A 240 0.69 34.28 -5.82
C TYR A 240 0.01 34.40 -4.45
#